data_AF-A0A7Y2MFL0-F1
#
_entry.id   AF-A0A7Y2MFL0-F1
#
_cell.length_a   1.000
_cell.length_b   1.000
_cell.length_c   1.000
_cell.angle_alpha   90.00
_cell.angle_beta   90.00
_cell.angle_gamma   90.00
#
_symmetry.space_group_name_H-M   'P 1'
#
loop_
_entity.id
_entity.type
_entity.pdbx_description
1 polymer ?
#
loop_
_entity_poly.entity_id
_entity_poly.type
_entity_poly.pdbx_seq_one_letter_code
_entity_poly.pdbx_strand_id
1 'polypeptide(L)'
;MHRLWKSRAKRIAITGGLEAAHLIAALRLMRSARGRGAIFTLHHVRPHEPHAFEPNAHLEITPEFLDAALTRLAHDGYRFVALDEVRSLRDGRASEQPVAAVSLG
;
A
#
# COMPACT_ATOMS: atom_id res chain seq x y z
N MET A 1 -39.73 0.44 -18.09
CA MET A 1 -39.25 1.63 -17.36
C MET A 1 -38.34 1.35 -16.15
N HIS A 2 -38.62 0.35 -15.30
CA HIS A 2 -37.94 0.15 -13.99
C HIS A 2 -36.46 -0.31 -14.02
N ARG A 3 -35.99 -0.88 -15.14
CA ARG A 3 -34.60 -1.42 -15.28
C ARG A 3 -33.54 -0.36 -15.59
N LEU A 4 -33.90 0.74 -16.24
CA LEU A 4 -32.95 1.80 -16.66
C LEU A 4 -32.58 2.75 -15.50
N TRP A 5 -33.45 2.88 -14.50
CA TRP A 5 -33.18 3.71 -13.33
C TRP A 5 -32.20 3.02 -12.37
N LYS A 6 -32.31 1.70 -12.19
CA LYS A 6 -31.41 0.89 -11.36
C LYS A 6 -29.96 0.93 -11.85
N SER A 7 -29.72 0.99 -13.16
CA SER A 7 -28.36 1.04 -13.73
C SER A 7 -27.71 2.43 -13.60
N ARG A 8 -28.49 3.50 -13.74
CA ARG A 8 -28.01 4.88 -13.48
C ARG A 8 -27.72 5.11 -12.00
N ALA A 9 -28.61 4.65 -11.11
CA ALA A 9 -28.40 4.73 -9.66
C ALA A 9 -27.14 3.97 -9.22
N LYS A 10 -26.90 2.77 -9.76
CA LYS A 10 -25.66 2.01 -9.52
C LYS A 10 -24.40 2.77 -9.96
N ARG A 11 -24.42 3.38 -11.15
CA ARG A 11 -23.26 4.15 -11.65
C ARG A 11 -22.98 5.37 -10.77
N ILE A 12 -24.02 6.09 -10.36
CA ILE A 12 -23.87 7.24 -9.46
C ILE A 12 -23.31 6.80 -8.10
N ALA A 13 -23.76 5.66 -7.56
CA ALA A 13 -23.22 5.11 -6.32
C ALA A 13 -21.74 4.70 -6.44
N ILE A 14 -21.35 4.05 -7.54
CA ILE A 14 -19.96 3.64 -7.79
C ILE A 14 -19.06 4.87 -7.96
N THR A 15 -19.46 5.82 -8.82
CA THR A 15 -18.70 7.05 -9.06
C THR A 15 -18.61 7.89 -7.80
N GLY A 16 -19.72 8.08 -7.07
CA GLY A 16 -19.72 8.81 -5.80
C GLY A 16 -18.84 8.16 -4.73
N GLY A 17 -18.83 6.83 -4.66
CA GLY A 17 -17.92 6.08 -3.78
C GLY A 17 -16.44 6.25 -4.17
N LEU A 18 -16.13 6.23 -5.47
CA LEU A 18 -14.76 6.40 -5.97
C LEU A 18 -14.22 7.82 -5.71
N GLU A 19 -15.03 8.85 -5.98
CA GLU A 19 -14.69 10.25 -5.73
C GLU A 19 -14.48 10.52 -4.24
N ALA A 20 -15.33 9.95 -3.38
CA ALA A 20 -15.16 10.04 -1.94
C ALA A 20 -13.86 9.35 -1.48
N ALA A 21 -13.55 8.16 -2.00
CA ALA A 21 -12.30 7.46 -1.71
C ALA A 21 -11.08 8.26 -2.19
N HIS A 22 -11.17 8.90 -3.37
CA HIS A 22 -10.13 9.77 -3.91
C HIS A 22 -9.90 11.00 -3.01
N LEU A 23 -10.96 11.65 -2.53
CA LEU A 23 -10.86 12.78 -1.60
C LEU A 23 -10.25 12.36 -0.26
N ILE A 24 -10.66 11.22 0.30
CA ILE A 24 -10.09 10.66 1.53
C ILE A 24 -8.59 10.35 1.37
N ALA A 25 -8.20 9.77 0.23
CA ALA A 25 -6.80 9.49 -0.10
C ALA A 25 -5.99 10.78 -0.31
N ALA A 26 -6.52 11.75 -1.05
CA ALA A 26 -5.88 13.04 -1.32
C ALA A 26 -5.65 13.86 -0.04
N LEU A 27 -6.61 13.82 0.89
CA LEU A 27 -6.50 14.48 2.20
C LEU A 27 -5.64 13.70 3.21
N ARG A 28 -5.04 12.57 2.80
CA ARG A 28 -4.23 11.67 3.66
C ARG A 28 -4.97 11.22 4.94
N LEU A 29 -6.30 11.23 4.95
CA LEU A 29 -7.12 10.91 6.13
C LEU A 29 -7.05 9.43 6.52
N MET A 30 -6.50 8.58 5.66
CA MET A 30 -6.19 7.16 5.94
C MET A 30 -4.90 6.96 6.73
N ARG A 31 -4.20 8.02 7.15
CA ARG A 31 -2.96 7.90 7.95
C ARG A 31 -3.19 7.21 9.30
N SER A 32 -4.41 7.29 9.85
CA SER A 32 -4.85 6.57 11.05
C SER A 32 -5.21 5.10 10.81
N ALA A 33 -5.51 4.70 9.57
CA ALA A 33 -5.75 3.30 9.18
C ALA A 33 -4.45 2.50 8.98
N ARG A 34 -3.29 3.15 9.14
CA ARG A 34 -1.95 2.65 8.83
C ARG A 34 -1.44 1.54 9.78
N GLY A 35 -2.21 1.20 10.82
CA GLY A 35 -1.81 0.20 11.81
C GLY A 35 -0.52 0.59 12.55
N ARG A 36 0.18 -0.40 13.13
CA ARG A 36 1.46 -0.20 13.84
C ARG A 36 2.67 -0.14 12.89
N GLY A 37 2.48 -0.43 11.60
CA GLY A 37 3.58 -0.55 10.64
C GLY A 37 3.28 -1.51 9.48
N ALA A 38 4.30 -1.80 8.68
CA ALA A 38 4.27 -2.73 7.55
C ALA A 38 5.51 -3.64 7.52
N ILE A 39 5.36 -4.89 7.10
CA ILE A 39 6.47 -5.82 6.82
C ILE A 39 6.41 -6.21 5.35
N PHE A 40 7.50 -6.01 4.62
CA PHE A 40 7.62 -6.39 3.21
C PHE A 40 8.43 -7.68 3.10
N THR A 41 7.77 -8.76 2.69
CA THR A 41 8.44 -10.03 2.38
C THR A 41 8.70 -10.08 0.89
N LEU A 42 9.90 -9.64 0.50
CA LEU A 42 10.33 -9.62 -0.90
C LEU A 42 10.98 -10.96 -1.21
N HIS A 43 10.65 -11.53 -2.36
CA HIS A 43 11.34 -12.73 -2.83
C HIS A 43 12.47 -12.30 -3.76
N HIS A 44 12.15 -11.56 -4.81
CA HIS A 44 13.11 -11.12 -5.82
C HIS A 44 12.92 -9.63 -6.11
N VAL A 45 14.03 -8.91 -6.27
CA VAL A 45 14.06 -7.53 -6.76
C VAL A 45 14.97 -7.52 -7.98
N ARG A 46 14.41 -7.27 -9.16
CA ARG A 46 15.17 -7.35 -10.41
C ARG A 46 14.68 -6.30 -11.41
N PRO A 47 15.56 -5.80 -12.31
CA PRO A 47 15.13 -4.97 -13.41
C PRO A 47 14.03 -5.67 -14.20
N HIS A 48 13.03 -4.90 -14.65
CA HIS A 48 11.97 -5.45 -15.48
C HIS A 48 12.55 -5.89 -16.83
N GLU A 49 12.29 -7.13 -17.20
CA GLU A 49 12.68 -7.71 -18.48
C GLU A 49 11.41 -8.01 -19.29
N PRO A 50 11.13 -7.25 -20.36
CA PRO A 50 9.88 -7.42 -21.08
C PRO A 50 9.79 -8.80 -21.75
N HIS A 51 8.69 -9.48 -21.53
CA HIS A 51 8.36 -10.78 -22.11
C HIS A 51 7.06 -10.71 -22.94
N ALA A 52 6.92 -11.64 -23.88
CA ALA A 52 5.73 -11.68 -24.76
C ALA A 52 4.42 -11.98 -23.99
N PHE A 53 4.50 -12.45 -22.74
CA PHE A 53 3.34 -12.75 -21.90
C PHE A 53 3.65 -12.51 -20.42
N GLU A 54 3.02 -11.47 -19.85
CA GLU A 54 3.31 -10.99 -18.49
C GLU A 54 2.03 -10.74 -17.66
N PRO A 55 1.25 -11.78 -17.35
CA PRO A 55 0.03 -11.63 -16.54
C PRO A 55 0.32 -11.04 -15.16
N ASN A 56 1.53 -11.25 -14.64
CA ASN A 56 1.96 -10.84 -13.31
C ASN A 56 2.98 -9.68 -13.33
N ALA A 57 3.16 -8.95 -14.44
CA ALA A 57 4.09 -7.80 -14.49
C ALA A 57 3.83 -6.79 -13.36
N HIS A 58 2.56 -6.57 -13.02
CA HIS A 58 2.15 -5.68 -11.94
C HIS A 58 2.52 -6.15 -10.52
N LEU A 59 2.97 -7.41 -10.37
CA LEU A 59 3.44 -7.99 -9.11
C LEU A 59 4.97 -8.11 -9.06
N GLU A 60 5.66 -7.75 -10.14
CA GLU A 60 7.12 -7.71 -10.21
C GLU A 60 7.66 -6.49 -9.45
N ILE A 61 8.66 -6.71 -8.62
CA ILE A 61 9.29 -5.66 -7.82
C ILE A 61 10.60 -5.27 -8.50
N THR A 62 10.61 -4.10 -9.14
CA THR A 62 11.84 -3.52 -9.70
C THR A 62 12.61 -2.72 -8.65
N PRO A 63 13.92 -2.48 -8.85
CA PRO A 63 14.69 -1.59 -7.98
C PRO A 63 14.07 -0.19 -7.86
N GLU A 64 13.56 0.36 -8.96
CA GLU A 64 12.96 1.70 -9.01
C GLU A 64 11.64 1.74 -8.24
N PHE A 65 10.82 0.68 -8.36
CA PHE A 65 9.60 0.57 -7.60
C PHE A 65 9.88 0.44 -6.10
N LEU A 66 10.86 -0.39 -5.73
CA LEU A 66 11.26 -0.57 -4.34
C LEU A 66 11.77 0.75 -3.75
N ASP A 67 12.63 1.48 -4.47
CA ASP A 67 13.13 2.78 -4.04
C ASP A 67 12.00 3.81 -3.84
N ALA A 68 11.06 3.89 -4.79
CA ALA A 68 9.90 4.76 -4.67
C ALA A 68 9.03 4.41 -3.45
N ALA A 69 8.84 3.11 -3.18
CA ALA A 69 8.09 2.64 -2.02
C ALA A 69 8.80 2.99 -0.70
N LEU A 70 10.10 2.75 -0.59
CA LEU A 70 10.90 3.07 0.61
C LEU A 70 10.95 4.58 0.85
N THR A 71 11.19 5.37 -0.19
CA THR A 71 11.16 6.84 -0.13
C THR A 71 9.81 7.35 0.33
N ARG A 72 8.71 6.76 -0.17
CA ARG A 72 7.37 7.13 0.27
C ARG A 72 7.15 6.81 1.75
N LEU A 73 7.59 5.65 2.23
CA LEU A 73 7.49 5.28 3.64
C LEU A 73 8.28 6.24 4.54
N ALA A 74 9.51 6.59 4.14
CA ALA A 74 10.32 7.58 4.85
C ALA A 74 9.59 8.93 4.97
N HIS A 75 9.10 9.46 3.85
CA HIS A 75 8.31 10.70 3.82
C HIS A 75 7.04 10.62 4.67
N ASP A 76 6.45 9.43 4.76
CA ASP A 76 5.26 9.16 5.54
C ASP A 76 5.53 8.99 7.05
N GLY A 77 6.79 9.06 7.47
CA GLY A 77 7.24 9.05 8.85
C GLY A 77 7.49 7.66 9.42
N TYR A 78 7.62 6.63 8.58
CA TYR A 78 7.94 5.30 9.04
C TYR A 78 9.38 5.21 9.55
N ARG A 79 9.58 4.47 10.63
CA ARG A 79 10.91 4.09 11.10
C ARG A 79 11.27 2.71 10.54
N PHE A 80 12.38 2.64 9.80
CA PHE A 80 12.93 1.36 9.37
C PHE A 80 13.60 0.65 10.54
N VAL A 81 13.28 -0.62 10.73
CA VAL A 81 13.79 -1.45 11.82
C VAL A 81 14.18 -2.82 11.28
N ALA A 82 15.10 -3.50 11.97
CA ALA A 82 15.41 -4.89 11.67
C ALA A 82 14.21 -5.78 12.03
N LEU A 83 14.09 -6.93 11.35
CA LEU A 83 12.92 -7.82 11.52
C LEU A 83 12.80 -8.35 12.96
N ASP A 84 13.92 -8.60 13.64
CA ASP A 84 13.97 -9.05 15.03
C ASP A 84 13.48 -7.99 16.02
N GLU A 85 13.67 -6.70 15.70
CA GLU A 85 13.16 -5.58 16.49
C GLU A 85 11.63 -5.45 16.41
N VAL A 86 10.98 -5.97 15.37
CA VAL A 86 9.52 -5.89 15.22
C VAL A 86 8.80 -6.57 16.41
N ARG A 87 9.36 -7.66 16.94
CA ARG A 87 8.78 -8.38 18.09
C ARG A 87 8.75 -7.51 19.34
N SER A 88 9.87 -6.85 19.67
CA SER A 88 9.95 -6.01 20.87
C SER A 88 9.03 -4.78 20.77
N LEU A 89 8.85 -4.24 19.56
CA LEU A 89 7.96 -3.10 19.29
C LEU A 89 6.47 -3.47 19.34
N ARG A 90 6.14 -4.72 19.02
CA ARG A 90 4.78 -5.25 19.18
C ARG A 90 4.42 -5.40 20.66
N ASP A 91 5.36 -5.90 21.45
CA ASP A 91 5.16 -6.24 22.86
C ASP A 91 5.26 -5.01 23.79
N GLY A 92 5.89 -3.92 23.32
CA GLY A 92 5.94 -2.61 23.99
C GLY A 92 4.64 -1.78 23.84
N ARG A 93 4.60 -0.61 24.51
CA ARG A 93 3.50 0.36 24.33
C ARG A 93 3.43 0.79 22.86
N ALA A 94 2.21 1.03 22.36
CA ALA A 94 2.01 1.51 21.00
C ALA A 94 2.78 2.83 20.79
N SER A 95 3.82 2.77 19.96
CA SER A 95 4.48 3.95 19.41
C SER A 95 3.52 4.63 18.44
N GLU A 96 3.41 5.97 18.49
CA GLU A 96 2.67 6.74 17.48
C GLU A 96 3.37 6.72 16.11
N GLN A 97 4.68 6.43 16.08
CA GLN A 97 5.44 6.28 14.85
C GLN A 97 5.30 4.86 14.29
N PRO A 98 4.82 4.70 13.03
CA PRO A 98 4.70 3.39 12.40
C PRO A 98 6.09 2.84 12.01
N VAL A 99 6.24 1.51 11.99
CA VAL A 99 7.51 0.85 11.64
C VAL A 99 7.45 0.16 10.30
N ALA A 100 8.57 0.08 9.60
CA ALA A 100 8.71 -0.68 8.36
C ALA A 100 9.88 -1.67 8.49
N ALA A 101 9.67 -2.93 8.12
CA ALA A 101 10.73 -3.93 8.05
C ALA A 101 10.68 -4.63 6.69
N VAL A 102 11.84 -5.04 6.17
CA VAL A 102 11.97 -5.76 4.90
C VAL A 102 12.66 -7.08 5.18
N SER A 103 12.14 -8.17 4.62
CA SER A 103 12.78 -9.48 4.61
C SER A 103 12.93 -9.97 3.17
N LEU A 104 13.99 -10.75 2.95
CA LEU A 104 14.26 -11.45 1.71
C LEU A 104 14.02 -12.94 1.96
N GLY A 105 13.13 -13.55 1.17
CA GLY A 105 12.74 -14.96 1.25
C GLY A 105 13.47 -15.85 0.25
#